data_AF-A0A1F6W2A6-F1
#
_entry.id   AF-A0A1F6W2A6-F1
#
_cell.length_a   1.000
_cell.length_b   1.000
_cell.length_c   1.000
_cell.angle_alpha   90.00
_cell.angle_beta   90.00
_cell.angle_gamma   90.00
#
_symmetry.space_group_name_H-M   'P 1'
#
loop_
_entity.id
_entity.type
_entity.pdbx_description
1 polymer ?
#
loop_
_entity_poly.entity_id
_entity_poly.type
_entity_poly.pdbx_seq_one_letter_code
_entity_poly.pdbx_strand_id
1 'polypeptide(L)'
;MQGDEKNLKDPERKSLASYRTGLQNMSVILSYNKTNKLITALYMVTDIIDEREPLRNKLRTLGIEILSDITSMTRSNLVRNIQAVLSFLNIAFTMNMISEMNKDILVNEFTQLKNLFIVPQDNPVWLEEFLKKEEKKGKKVSPRAFHNNSIGHAKSTRIGVQKGSTLMQALSDINSTSIDLKKERHQEILDILKNNFSNQLGLVGATITDIKSKAQGPIASCGEKTLQRELVSMMKENVLYKTGSKRWSRYLIKDQTLENQKIS
;
A
#
# COMPACT_ATOMS: atom_id res chain seq x y z
N MET A 1 25.80 74.25 -15.30
CA MET A 1 26.25 72.85 -15.13
C MET A 1 25.20 72.15 -14.28
N GLN A 2 24.25 71.48 -14.91
CA GLN A 2 23.21 70.68 -14.27
C GLN A 2 23.59 69.22 -14.45
N GLY A 3 23.84 68.52 -13.34
CA GLY A 3 24.17 67.10 -13.32
C GLY A 3 22.94 66.29 -12.95
N ASP A 4 22.49 65.46 -13.88
CA ASP A 4 21.40 64.51 -13.70
C ASP A 4 21.82 63.34 -12.79
N GLU A 5 21.21 63.21 -11.62
CA GLU A 5 21.28 62.00 -10.81
C GLU A 5 20.36 60.91 -11.39
N LYS A 6 20.93 60.03 -12.21
CA LYS A 6 20.25 58.81 -12.66
C LYS A 6 20.21 57.77 -11.54
N ASN A 7 19.04 57.59 -10.95
CA ASN A 7 18.68 56.51 -10.04
C ASN A 7 18.79 55.14 -10.77
N LEU A 8 19.84 54.35 -10.51
CA LEU A 8 19.89 52.94 -10.92
C LEU A 8 18.98 52.11 -9.99
N LYS A 9 17.76 51.80 -10.45
CA LYS A 9 16.91 50.77 -9.85
C LYS A 9 17.45 49.39 -10.25
N ASP A 10 18.07 48.73 -9.28
CA ASP A 10 18.59 47.37 -9.32
C ASP A 10 17.52 46.35 -9.83
N PRO A 11 17.72 45.71 -11.00
CA PRO A 11 16.79 44.73 -11.57
C PRO A 11 16.82 43.36 -10.88
N GLU A 12 17.81 43.05 -10.04
CA GLU A 12 17.98 41.71 -9.44
C GLU A 12 16.94 41.42 -8.33
N ARG A 13 16.45 42.43 -7.61
CA ARG A 13 15.45 42.23 -6.55
C ARG A 13 14.09 41.75 -7.07
N LYS A 14 13.71 42.12 -8.30
CA LYS A 14 12.43 41.68 -8.91
C LYS A 14 12.48 40.22 -9.38
N SER A 15 13.64 39.75 -9.82
CA SER A 15 13.80 38.37 -10.27
C SER A 15 13.78 37.39 -9.08
N LEU A 16 14.50 37.69 -7.99
CA LEU A 16 14.50 36.84 -6.79
C LEU A 16 13.10 36.69 -6.16
N ALA A 17 12.28 37.75 -6.20
CA ALA A 17 10.91 37.70 -5.70
C ALA A 17 10.00 36.80 -6.57
N SER A 18 10.13 36.82 -7.90
CA SER A 18 9.32 35.96 -8.79
C SER A 18 9.72 34.48 -8.68
N TYR A 19 11.02 34.18 -8.57
CA TYR A 19 11.50 32.83 -8.32
C TYR A 19 11.07 32.31 -6.94
N ARG A 20 11.14 33.14 -5.89
CA ARG A 20 10.68 32.78 -4.54
C ARG A 20 9.17 32.51 -4.51
N THR A 21 8.38 33.30 -5.23
CA THR A 21 6.92 33.12 -5.35
C THR A 21 6.59 31.84 -6.13
N GLY A 22 7.33 31.53 -7.20
CA GLY A 22 7.21 30.27 -7.95
C GLY A 22 7.57 29.04 -7.11
N LEU A 23 8.63 29.11 -6.31
CA LEU A 23 9.03 28.04 -5.38
C LEU A 23 8.03 27.83 -4.24
N GLN A 24 7.46 28.91 -3.70
CA GLN A 24 6.39 28.83 -2.71
C GLN A 24 5.13 28.21 -3.29
N ASN A 25 4.70 28.61 -4.50
CA ASN A 25 3.56 28.01 -5.18
C ASN A 25 3.78 26.51 -5.46
N MET A 26 4.97 26.14 -5.93
CA MET A 26 5.29 24.73 -6.17
C MET A 26 5.31 23.91 -4.87
N SER A 27 5.83 24.48 -3.77
CA SER A 27 5.81 23.87 -2.43
C SER A 27 4.38 23.69 -1.88
N VAL A 28 3.51 24.66 -2.09
CA VAL A 28 2.08 24.58 -1.71
C VAL A 28 1.36 23.51 -2.53
N ILE A 29 1.60 23.43 -3.85
CA ILE A 29 1.03 22.42 -4.73
C ILE A 29 1.49 21.00 -4.35
N LEU A 30 2.79 20.84 -4.06
CA LEU A 30 3.36 19.57 -3.58
C LEU A 30 2.77 19.17 -2.22
N SER A 31 2.60 20.12 -1.31
CA SER A 31 1.99 19.90 0.00
C SER A 31 0.51 19.53 -0.11
N TYR A 32 -0.24 20.15 -1.03
CA TYR A 32 -1.64 19.84 -1.29
C TYR A 32 -1.82 18.41 -1.79
N ASN A 33 -1.05 17.98 -2.79
CA ASN A 33 -1.15 16.62 -3.34
C ASN A 33 -0.85 15.54 -2.30
N LYS A 34 0.15 15.77 -1.43
CA LYS A 34 0.45 14.87 -0.31
C LYS A 34 -0.68 14.83 0.71
N THR A 35 -1.19 16.01 1.08
CA THR A 35 -2.28 16.14 2.04
C THR A 35 -3.53 15.46 1.53
N ASN A 36 -3.88 15.63 0.25
CA ASN A 36 -5.01 14.95 -0.36
C ASN A 36 -4.90 13.43 -0.23
N LYS A 37 -3.73 12.83 -0.54
CA LYS A 37 -3.50 11.38 -0.35
C LYS A 37 -3.62 10.95 1.11
N LEU A 38 -3.12 11.77 2.04
CA LEU A 38 -3.21 11.51 3.47
C LEU A 38 -4.66 11.57 3.97
N ILE A 39 -5.45 12.54 3.53
CA ILE A 39 -6.87 12.63 3.83
C ILE A 39 -7.63 11.44 3.22
N THR A 40 -7.31 11.02 2.00
CA THR A 40 -7.89 9.80 1.42
C THR A 40 -7.58 8.57 2.28
N ALA A 41 -6.35 8.43 2.78
CA ALA A 41 -5.99 7.34 3.68
C ALA A 41 -6.75 7.42 5.02
N LEU A 42 -6.96 8.63 5.56
CA LEU A 42 -7.79 8.84 6.74
C LEU A 42 -9.24 8.38 6.50
N TYR A 43 -9.81 8.68 5.34
CA TYR A 43 -11.15 8.20 4.96
C TYR A 43 -11.21 6.67 4.89
N MET A 44 -10.21 6.03 4.27
CA MET A 44 -10.12 4.57 4.20
C MET A 44 -10.00 3.92 5.58
N VAL A 45 -9.26 4.52 6.51
CA VAL A 45 -9.11 4.00 7.89
C VAL A 45 -10.37 4.28 8.72
N THR A 46 -11.09 5.36 8.44
CA THR A 46 -12.36 5.62 9.14
C THR A 46 -13.53 4.80 8.59
N ASP A 47 -13.40 4.15 7.43
CA ASP A 47 -14.43 3.23 6.90
C ASP A 47 -14.60 1.95 7.72
N ILE A 48 -13.59 1.55 8.51
CA ILE A 48 -13.72 0.41 9.43
C ILE A 48 -14.40 0.78 10.76
N ILE A 49 -14.63 2.08 11.02
CA ILE A 49 -15.35 2.57 12.19
C ILE A 49 -16.86 2.56 11.87
N ASP A 50 -17.69 2.17 12.82
CA ASP A 50 -19.16 2.16 12.67
C ASP A 50 -19.69 3.54 12.22
N GLU A 51 -20.71 3.55 11.36
CA GLU A 51 -21.33 4.77 10.83
C GLU A 51 -22.01 5.63 11.91
N ARG A 52 -22.44 5.02 13.01
CA ARG A 52 -23.08 5.70 14.14
C ARG A 52 -22.08 6.35 15.08
N GLU A 53 -20.79 5.99 14.99
CA GLU A 53 -19.76 6.53 15.86
C GLU A 53 -19.45 7.98 15.49
N PRO A 54 -19.67 8.95 16.40
CA PRO A 54 -19.44 10.37 16.11
C PRO A 54 -17.96 10.66 15.80
N LEU A 55 -17.05 9.82 16.31
CA LEU A 55 -15.61 9.90 16.07
C LEU A 55 -15.27 9.79 14.58
N ARG A 56 -15.96 8.92 13.82
CA ARG A 56 -15.78 8.76 12.38
C ARG A 56 -16.05 10.07 11.66
N ASN A 57 -17.19 10.68 11.93
CA ASN A 57 -17.59 11.95 11.31
C ASN A 57 -16.64 13.08 11.72
N LYS A 58 -16.25 13.14 13.00
CA LYS A 58 -15.33 14.18 13.47
C LYS A 58 -13.96 14.12 12.80
N LEU A 59 -13.38 12.93 12.64
CA LEU A 59 -12.12 12.72 11.92
C LEU A 59 -12.23 13.16 10.45
N ARG A 60 -13.34 12.84 9.79
CA ARG A 60 -13.60 13.20 8.39
C ARG A 60 -13.76 14.70 8.18
N THR A 61 -14.49 15.36 9.08
CA THR A 61 -14.65 16.83 9.07
C THR A 61 -13.29 17.51 9.24
N LEU A 62 -12.49 17.09 10.23
CA LEU A 62 -11.14 17.63 10.42
C LEU A 62 -10.25 17.41 9.20
N GLY A 63 -10.38 16.26 8.53
CA GLY A 63 -9.64 15.99 7.29
C GLY A 63 -9.96 16.97 6.16
N ILE A 64 -11.23 17.34 5.99
CA ILE A 64 -11.65 18.34 5.00
C ILE A 64 -11.15 19.74 5.41
N GLU A 65 -11.24 20.09 6.69
CA GLU A 65 -10.74 21.37 7.21
C GLU A 65 -9.24 21.52 6.96
N ILE A 66 -8.45 20.48 7.21
CA ILE A 66 -7.01 20.43 6.90
C ILE A 66 -6.74 20.67 5.40
N LEU A 67 -7.56 20.06 4.53
CA LEU A 67 -7.43 20.23 3.08
C LEU A 67 -7.83 21.65 2.61
N SER A 68 -8.70 22.34 3.35
CA SER A 68 -9.06 23.74 3.08
C SER A 68 -8.03 24.73 3.65
N ASP A 69 -7.47 24.44 4.82
CA ASP A 69 -6.51 25.30 5.51
C ASP A 69 -5.14 25.30 4.81
N ILE A 70 -4.78 24.21 4.14
CA ILE A 70 -3.51 24.12 3.42
C ILE A 70 -3.47 25.03 2.18
N THR A 71 -4.62 25.25 1.55
CA THR A 71 -4.77 26.15 0.39
C THR A 71 -4.94 27.60 0.82
N SER A 72 -5.54 27.86 1.98
CA SER A 72 -5.76 29.23 2.50
C SER A 72 -4.58 29.79 3.32
N MET A 73 -3.53 29.00 3.55
CA MET A 73 -2.31 29.37 4.30
C MET A 73 -2.56 29.73 5.78
N THR A 74 -3.65 29.24 6.40
CA THR A 74 -3.99 29.41 7.82
C THR A 74 -3.19 28.45 8.71
N ARG A 75 -1.86 28.63 8.79
CA ARG A 75 -0.93 27.69 9.45
C ARG A 75 -1.31 27.33 10.90
N SER A 76 -1.88 28.26 11.67
CA SER A 76 -2.30 28.02 13.06
C SER A 76 -3.48 27.05 13.17
N ASN A 77 -4.48 27.20 12.30
CA ASN A 77 -5.64 26.30 12.25
C ASN A 77 -5.23 24.92 11.76
N LEU A 78 -4.36 24.87 10.74
CA LEU A 78 -3.82 23.62 10.22
C LEU A 78 -3.12 22.79 11.30
N VAL A 79 -2.20 23.40 12.07
CA VAL A 79 -1.49 22.70 13.15
C VAL A 79 -2.44 22.23 14.25
N ARG A 80 -3.44 23.05 14.61
CA ARG A 80 -4.48 22.69 15.59
C ARG A 80 -5.30 21.49 15.11
N ASN A 81 -5.75 21.51 13.85
CA ASN A 81 -6.58 20.46 13.27
C ASN A 81 -5.82 19.16 13.13
N ILE A 82 -4.54 19.20 12.72
CA ILE A 82 -3.67 18.03 12.70
C ILE A 82 -3.49 17.43 14.10
N GLN A 83 -3.27 18.28 15.12
CA GLN A 83 -3.15 17.81 16.51
C GLN A 83 -4.43 17.11 16.97
N ALA A 84 -5.60 17.66 16.63
CA ALA A 84 -6.88 17.04 16.95
C ALA A 84 -7.05 15.67 16.28
N VAL A 85 -6.67 15.53 15.01
CA VAL A 85 -6.69 14.23 14.31
C VAL A 85 -5.79 13.21 15.02
N LEU A 86 -4.57 13.58 15.41
CA LEU A 86 -3.66 12.68 16.14
C LEU A 86 -4.27 12.20 17.46
N SER A 87 -4.90 13.10 18.23
CA SER A 87 -5.60 12.75 19.46
C SER A 87 -6.76 11.80 19.22
N PHE A 88 -7.58 12.04 18.19
CA PHE A 88 -8.71 11.17 17.86
C PHE A 88 -8.29 9.81 17.31
N LEU A 89 -7.16 9.71 16.59
CA LEU A 89 -6.60 8.43 16.16
C LEU A 89 -6.13 7.59 17.34
N ASN A 90 -5.54 8.20 18.37
CA ASN A 90 -5.20 7.50 19.61
C ASN A 90 -6.45 6.99 20.32
N ILE A 91 -7.51 7.79 20.41
CA ILE A 91 -8.79 7.35 21.00
C ILE A 91 -9.39 6.20 20.20
N ALA A 92 -9.43 6.31 18.86
CA ALA A 92 -9.95 5.25 17.99
C ALA A 92 -9.17 3.93 18.18
N PHE A 93 -7.85 4.01 18.35
CA PHE A 93 -7.02 2.84 18.65
C PHE A 93 -7.30 2.28 20.04
N THR A 94 -7.36 3.12 21.08
CA THR A 94 -7.68 2.69 22.46
C THR A 94 -9.04 2.00 22.54
N MET A 95 -10.01 2.46 21.75
CA MET A 95 -11.33 1.85 21.64
C MET A 95 -11.37 0.62 20.72
N ASN A 96 -10.21 0.17 20.21
CA ASN A 96 -10.07 -0.94 19.26
C ASN A 96 -10.89 -0.77 17.96
N MET A 97 -11.23 0.48 17.59
CA MET A 97 -11.95 0.79 16.35
C MET A 97 -11.03 0.74 15.13
N ILE A 98 -9.71 0.93 15.34
CA ILE A 98 -8.68 0.84 14.31
C ILE A 98 -7.49 0.03 14.82
N SER A 99 -6.75 -0.63 13.92
CA SER A 99 -5.56 -1.39 14.28
C SER A 99 -4.37 -0.48 14.61
N GLU A 100 -3.44 -0.97 15.43
CA GLU A 100 -2.20 -0.28 15.79
C GLU A 100 -1.41 0.17 14.55
N MET A 101 -1.28 -0.72 13.57
CA MET A 101 -0.61 -0.44 12.30
C MET A 101 -1.28 0.70 11.52
N ASN A 102 -2.62 0.75 11.46
CA ASN A 102 -3.33 1.84 10.78
C ASN A 102 -3.13 3.17 11.51
N LYS A 103 -3.15 3.14 12.85
CA LYS A 103 -2.89 4.31 13.69
C LYS A 103 -1.45 4.80 13.49
N ASP A 104 -0.44 3.94 13.53
CA ASP A 104 0.96 4.35 13.42
C ASP A 104 1.31 4.93 12.04
N ILE A 105 0.78 4.36 10.96
CA ILE A 105 0.97 4.91 9.60
C ILE A 105 0.40 6.33 9.53
N LEU A 106 -0.84 6.53 9.96
CA LEU A 106 -1.47 7.85 9.91
C LEU A 106 -0.79 8.84 10.85
N VAL A 107 -0.46 8.44 12.08
CA VAL A 107 0.22 9.29 13.06
C VAL A 107 1.57 9.76 12.54
N ASN A 108 2.35 8.88 11.93
CA ASN A 108 3.64 9.23 11.35
C ASN A 108 3.49 10.27 10.22
N GLU A 109 2.57 10.04 9.28
CA GLU A 109 2.35 10.94 8.15
C GLU A 109 1.76 12.30 8.57
N PHE A 110 0.80 12.34 9.50
CA PHE A 110 0.26 13.59 10.04
C PHE A 110 1.31 14.37 10.85
N THR A 111 2.20 13.67 11.56
CA THR A 111 3.32 14.31 12.28
C THR A 111 4.32 14.92 11.29
N GLN A 112 4.65 14.21 10.22
CA GLN A 112 5.48 14.77 9.14
C GLN A 112 4.83 16.00 8.51
N LEU A 113 3.52 15.94 8.21
CA LEU A 113 2.78 17.09 7.70
C LEU A 113 2.86 18.28 8.65
N LYS A 114 2.62 18.08 9.96
CA LYS A 114 2.74 19.13 10.99
C LYS A 114 4.14 19.77 11.00
N ASN A 115 5.19 18.97 10.92
CA ASN A 115 6.58 19.47 10.95
C ASN A 115 6.91 20.37 9.75
N LEU A 116 6.30 20.15 8.58
CA LEU A 116 6.49 21.03 7.42
C LEU A 116 6.03 22.48 7.67
N PHE A 117 5.08 22.69 8.59
CA PHE A 117 4.51 24.00 8.88
C PHE A 117 5.03 24.63 10.18
N ILE A 118 5.63 23.85 11.08
CA ILE A 118 6.19 24.34 12.35
C ILE A 118 7.67 24.74 12.21
N VAL A 119 8.45 24.04 11.37
CA VAL A 119 9.89 24.31 11.23
C VAL A 119 10.11 25.40 10.16
N PRO A 120 10.73 26.54 10.50
CA PRO A 120 11.25 27.48 9.50
C PRO A 120 12.27 26.75 8.62
N GLN A 121 11.98 26.64 7.33
CA GLN A 121 12.75 25.82 6.39
C GLN A 121 14.14 26.43 6.12
N ASP A 122 15.15 25.97 6.86
CA ASP A 122 16.49 25.80 6.31
C ASP A 122 16.64 24.35 5.87
N ASN A 123 16.57 24.14 4.55
CA ASN A 123 16.95 22.94 3.81
C ASN A 123 15.88 21.83 3.61
N PRO A 124 15.34 21.65 2.38
CA PRO A 124 14.42 20.57 2.04
C PRO A 124 15.20 19.26 1.81
N VAL A 125 15.80 18.72 2.87
CA VAL A 125 16.53 17.43 2.88
C VAL A 125 15.64 16.27 2.40
N TRP A 126 14.32 16.41 2.55
CA TRP A 126 13.32 15.40 2.19
C TRP A 126 13.25 15.10 0.68
N LEU A 127 13.59 16.06 -0.21
CA LEU A 127 13.46 15.84 -1.66
C LEU A 127 14.52 14.87 -2.18
N GLU A 128 15.75 14.94 -1.65
CA GLU A 128 16.84 14.05 -2.05
C GLU A 128 16.61 12.61 -1.63
N GLU A 129 16.08 12.39 -0.42
CA GLU A 129 15.91 11.04 0.11
C GLU A 129 14.71 10.32 -0.49
N PHE A 130 13.66 11.07 -0.86
CA PHE A 130 12.52 10.53 -1.59
C PHE A 130 12.86 10.23 -3.06
N LEU A 131 13.58 11.12 -3.76
CA LEU A 131 13.99 10.90 -5.16
C LEU A 131 15.07 9.80 -5.29
N LYS A 132 16.00 9.67 -4.33
CA LYS A 132 16.99 8.57 -4.31
C LYS A 132 16.39 7.18 -4.12
N LYS A 133 15.13 7.07 -3.70
CA LYS A 133 14.48 5.78 -3.41
C LYS A 133 13.93 5.09 -4.66
N GLU A 134 13.70 5.84 -5.74
CA GLU A 134 13.17 5.30 -7.00
C GLU A 134 14.25 4.72 -7.95
N GLU A 135 15.54 4.93 -7.68
CA GLU A 135 16.63 4.48 -8.58
C GLU A 135 17.47 3.27 -8.12
N LYS A 136 17.20 2.65 -6.96
CA LYS A 136 17.98 1.46 -6.54
C LYS A 136 17.40 0.16 -7.11
N LYS A 137 17.55 -0.03 -8.43
CA LYS A 137 17.68 -1.36 -9.03
C LYS A 137 19.05 -1.94 -8.70
N GLY A 138 19.07 -3.11 -8.07
CA GLY A 138 20.22 -4.02 -8.03
C GLY A 138 21.28 -3.73 -6.96
N LYS A 139 21.05 -4.18 -5.72
CA LYS A 139 22.17 -4.46 -4.80
C LYS A 139 22.63 -5.90 -5.00
N LYS A 140 23.80 -6.04 -5.64
CA LYS A 140 24.65 -7.23 -5.54
C LYS A 140 25.01 -7.44 -4.07
N VAL A 141 24.73 -8.63 -3.54
CA VAL A 141 25.13 -9.02 -2.19
C VAL A 141 26.53 -9.63 -2.31
N SER A 142 27.53 -8.97 -1.71
CA SER A 142 28.82 -9.59 -1.44
C SER A 142 28.66 -10.62 -0.32
N PRO A 143 29.24 -11.84 -0.41
CA PRO A 143 29.12 -12.83 0.65
C PRO A 143 30.01 -12.46 1.84
N ARG A 144 29.41 -12.21 3.01
CA ARG A 144 30.13 -12.30 4.29
C ARG A 144 30.14 -13.76 4.73
N ALA A 145 31.33 -14.25 5.01
CA ALA A 145 31.60 -15.59 5.52
C ALA A 145 30.84 -15.85 6.82
N PHE A 146 30.02 -16.90 6.82
CA PHE A 146 29.51 -17.52 8.04
C PHE A 146 30.29 -18.81 8.28
N HIS A 147 31.05 -18.83 9.36
CA HIS A 147 31.55 -20.03 10.00
C HIS A 147 30.35 -20.84 10.49
N ASN A 148 30.16 -22.05 9.97
CA ASN A 148 29.38 -23.08 10.64
C ASN A 148 30.21 -24.37 10.64
N ASN A 149 30.64 -24.76 11.84
CA ASN A 149 31.13 -26.10 12.13
C ASN A 149 29.95 -27.07 12.03
N SER A 150 30.02 -28.01 11.10
CA SER A 150 29.27 -29.27 11.20
C SER A 150 30.09 -30.38 10.55
N ILE A 151 30.59 -31.25 11.43
CA ILE A 151 31.31 -32.48 11.15
C ILE A 151 30.29 -33.53 10.65
N GLY A 152 30.56 -34.14 9.50
CA GLY A 152 29.75 -35.23 8.95
C GLY A 152 30.24 -35.64 7.56
N HIS A 153 31.15 -36.61 7.50
CA HIS A 153 31.65 -37.19 6.26
C HIS A 153 30.58 -38.08 5.59
N ALA A 154 30.32 -37.86 4.29
CA ALA A 154 29.97 -38.95 3.37
C ALA A 154 30.19 -38.52 1.90
N LYS A 155 31.23 -39.09 1.29
CA LYS A 155 31.45 -39.33 -0.15
C LYS A 155 31.21 -38.14 -1.11
N SER A 156 32.35 -37.58 -1.54
CA SER A 156 32.50 -36.83 -2.79
C SER A 156 31.85 -37.58 -3.96
N THR A 157 30.66 -37.13 -4.36
CA THR A 157 30.24 -37.25 -5.75
C THR A 157 30.71 -35.98 -6.42
N ARG A 158 31.71 -36.11 -7.29
CA ARG A 158 31.97 -35.11 -8.32
C ARG A 158 30.67 -34.97 -9.12
N ILE A 159 29.87 -33.95 -8.81
CA ILE A 159 28.78 -33.50 -9.68
C ILE A 159 29.44 -32.76 -10.83
N GLY A 160 30.06 -33.55 -11.71
CA GLY A 160 30.19 -33.19 -13.11
C GLY A 160 28.78 -33.11 -13.70
N VAL A 161 28.61 -32.19 -14.64
CA VAL A 161 27.38 -31.88 -15.36
C VAL A 161 26.72 -33.18 -15.85
N GLN A 162 25.77 -33.70 -15.05
CA GLN A 162 24.99 -34.87 -15.40
C GLN A 162 24.01 -34.46 -16.49
N LYS A 163 23.97 -35.27 -17.56
CA LYS A 163 23.20 -35.07 -18.79
C LYS A 163 21.79 -34.60 -18.45
N GLY A 164 21.31 -33.56 -19.15
CA GLY A 164 20.01 -32.90 -18.89
C GLY A 164 18.79 -33.83 -18.87
N SER A 165 18.92 -35.08 -19.33
CA SER A 165 17.89 -36.11 -19.24
C SER A 165 17.53 -36.51 -17.81
N THR A 166 18.51 -36.61 -16.88
CA THR A 166 18.23 -37.05 -15.50
C THR A 166 17.55 -35.94 -14.69
N LEU A 167 17.92 -34.68 -14.94
CA LEU A 167 17.25 -33.51 -14.37
C LEU A 167 15.82 -33.40 -14.88
N MET A 168 15.60 -33.58 -16.18
CA MET A 168 14.26 -33.54 -16.79
C MET A 168 13.36 -34.66 -16.26
N GLN A 169 13.90 -35.85 -16.00
CA GLN A 169 13.15 -36.97 -15.41
C GLN A 169 12.83 -36.74 -13.92
N ALA A 170 13.72 -36.11 -13.15
CA ALA A 170 13.41 -35.70 -11.79
C ALA A 170 12.36 -34.57 -11.74
N LEU A 171 12.36 -33.68 -12.75
CA LEU A 171 11.39 -32.59 -12.85
C LEU A 171 10.01 -33.06 -13.33
N SER A 172 9.90 -34.14 -14.13
CA SER A 172 8.59 -34.64 -14.58
C SER A 172 7.73 -35.16 -13.43
N ASP A 173 8.34 -35.84 -12.45
CA ASP A 173 7.64 -36.37 -11.28
C ASP A 173 7.25 -35.26 -10.29
N ILE A 174 8.03 -34.17 -10.25
CA ILE A 174 7.69 -32.95 -9.51
C ILE A 174 6.57 -32.18 -10.22
N ASN A 175 6.52 -32.21 -11.55
CA ASN A 175 5.52 -31.46 -12.30
C ASN A 175 4.11 -32.04 -12.08
N SER A 176 3.95 -33.38 -12.13
CA SER A 176 2.65 -34.03 -11.86
C SER A 176 2.12 -33.73 -10.45
N THR A 177 2.97 -33.94 -9.43
CA THR A 177 2.64 -33.63 -8.03
C THR A 177 2.33 -32.15 -7.82
N SER A 178 3.05 -31.23 -8.48
CA SER A 178 2.77 -29.79 -8.39
C SER A 178 1.44 -29.39 -9.03
N ILE A 179 1.03 -30.07 -10.11
CA ILE A 179 -0.25 -29.85 -10.80
C ILE A 179 -1.40 -30.34 -9.94
N ASP A 180 -1.26 -31.50 -9.30
CA ASP A 180 -2.30 -32.06 -8.43
C ASP A 180 -2.48 -31.21 -7.16
N LEU A 181 -1.39 -30.79 -6.52
CA LEU A 181 -1.45 -29.84 -5.40
C LEU A 181 -2.08 -28.50 -5.81
N LYS A 182 -1.84 -28.03 -7.04
CA LYS A 182 -2.48 -26.81 -7.55
C LYS A 182 -3.99 -26.98 -7.68
N LYS A 183 -4.46 -28.13 -8.20
CA LYS A 183 -5.88 -28.44 -8.32
C LYS A 183 -6.55 -28.55 -6.96
N GLU A 184 -5.92 -29.21 -6.00
CA GLU A 184 -6.44 -29.30 -4.62
C GLU A 184 -6.58 -27.91 -3.97
N ARG A 185 -5.58 -27.04 -4.14
CA ARG A 185 -5.66 -25.64 -3.68
C ARG A 185 -6.81 -24.89 -4.35
N HIS A 186 -6.96 -25.00 -5.67
CA HIS A 186 -8.04 -24.34 -6.39
C HIS A 186 -9.42 -24.81 -5.89
N GLN A 187 -9.57 -26.11 -5.62
CA GLN A 187 -10.81 -26.68 -5.11
C GLN A 187 -11.13 -26.17 -3.70
N GLU A 188 -10.14 -26.11 -2.81
CA GLU A 188 -10.33 -25.54 -1.47
C GLU A 188 -10.78 -24.07 -1.51
N ILE A 189 -10.21 -23.25 -2.41
CA ILE A 189 -10.63 -21.85 -2.60
C ILE A 189 -12.11 -21.78 -3.02
N LEU A 190 -12.50 -22.63 -3.96
CA LEU A 190 -13.89 -22.67 -4.43
C LEU A 190 -14.86 -23.08 -3.32
N ASP A 191 -14.49 -24.08 -2.52
CA ASP A 191 -15.34 -24.56 -1.43
C ASP A 191 -15.48 -23.50 -0.33
N ILE A 192 -14.39 -22.81 0.02
CA ILE A 192 -14.45 -21.67 0.94
C ILE A 192 -15.33 -20.56 0.38
N LEU A 193 -15.19 -20.21 -0.90
CA LEU A 193 -15.99 -19.16 -1.52
C LEU A 193 -17.48 -19.53 -1.61
N LYS A 194 -17.82 -20.78 -1.95
CA LYS A 194 -19.20 -21.30 -1.97
C LYS A 194 -19.84 -21.25 -0.58
N ASN A 195 -19.11 -21.70 0.45
CA ASN A 195 -19.59 -21.69 1.84
C ASN A 195 -19.75 -20.27 2.40
N ASN A 196 -18.99 -19.29 1.91
CA ASN A 196 -19.21 -17.88 2.24
C ASN A 196 -20.45 -17.31 1.53
N PHE A 197 -20.72 -17.76 0.31
CA PHE A 197 -21.84 -17.30 -0.51
C PHE A 197 -23.20 -17.76 0.05
N SER A 198 -23.27 -18.97 0.61
CA SER A 198 -24.49 -19.52 1.20
C SER A 198 -24.91 -18.84 2.51
N ASN A 199 -23.96 -18.36 3.30
CA ASN A 199 -24.24 -17.83 4.64
C ASN A 199 -24.57 -16.32 4.66
N GLN A 200 -24.37 -15.58 3.58
CA GLN A 200 -24.55 -14.12 3.58
C GLN A 200 -24.97 -13.59 2.21
N LEU A 201 -26.28 -13.44 2.01
CA LEU A 201 -26.97 -12.67 0.96
C LEU A 201 -26.13 -12.29 -0.28
N GLY A 202 -25.63 -13.29 -1.04
CA GLY A 202 -25.16 -13.26 -2.44
C GLY A 202 -24.28 -12.12 -2.99
N LEU A 203 -23.89 -11.11 -2.21
CA LEU A 203 -23.30 -9.86 -2.72
C LEU A 203 -21.94 -9.49 -2.10
N VAL A 204 -21.53 -10.14 -1.01
CA VAL A 204 -20.29 -9.79 -0.30
C VAL A 204 -19.19 -10.79 -0.63
N GLY A 205 -18.29 -10.43 -1.55
CA GLY A 205 -17.13 -11.24 -1.89
C GLY A 205 -16.11 -11.37 -0.76
N ALA A 206 -15.35 -12.46 -0.76
CA ALA A 206 -14.36 -12.75 0.29
C ALA A 206 -13.03 -12.04 0.02
N THR A 207 -12.39 -11.53 1.07
CA THR A 207 -11.03 -10.97 0.99
C THR A 207 -9.97 -12.07 1.12
N ILE A 208 -8.72 -11.74 0.80
CA ILE A 208 -7.57 -12.66 0.95
C ILE A 208 -7.43 -13.12 2.41
N THR A 209 -7.67 -12.23 3.37
CA THR A 209 -7.64 -12.56 4.81
C THR A 209 -8.76 -13.51 5.20
N ASP A 210 -9.97 -13.32 4.65
CA ASP A 210 -11.12 -14.20 4.94
C ASP A 210 -10.84 -15.61 4.42
N ILE A 211 -10.34 -15.73 3.18
CA ILE A 211 -9.99 -17.01 2.57
C ILE A 211 -8.88 -17.70 3.37
N LYS A 212 -7.85 -16.96 3.78
CA LYS A 212 -6.75 -17.50 4.58
C LYS A 212 -7.21 -17.96 5.97
N SER A 213 -8.10 -17.22 6.63
CA SER A 213 -8.60 -17.57 7.96
C SER A 213 -9.46 -18.84 7.97
N LYS A 214 -10.12 -19.14 6.84
CA LYS A 214 -11.01 -20.28 6.66
C LYS A 214 -10.33 -21.49 6.00
N ALA A 215 -9.08 -21.35 5.57
CA ALA A 215 -8.31 -22.44 4.97
C ALA A 215 -7.90 -23.45 6.06
N GLN A 216 -8.09 -24.74 5.77
CA GLN A 216 -7.72 -25.84 6.67
C GLN A 216 -6.85 -26.90 5.96
N GLY A 217 -6.76 -26.85 4.63
CA GLY A 217 -6.09 -27.81 3.78
C GLY A 217 -4.75 -27.29 3.20
N PRO A 218 -4.41 -27.64 1.94
CA PRO A 218 -3.13 -27.28 1.32
C PRO A 218 -2.87 -25.77 1.25
N ILE A 219 -3.87 -24.92 1.43
CA ILE A 219 -3.69 -23.46 1.50
C ILE A 219 -3.24 -22.98 2.88
N ALA A 220 -3.56 -23.70 3.96
CA ALA A 220 -3.14 -23.33 5.31
C ALA A 220 -1.60 -23.41 5.48
N SER A 221 -0.97 -24.39 4.82
CA SER A 221 0.50 -24.51 4.79
C SER A 221 1.17 -23.49 3.85
N CYS A 222 0.40 -22.81 3.01
CA CYS A 222 0.89 -21.87 2.01
C CYS A 222 0.89 -20.42 2.53
N GLY A 223 1.96 -19.68 2.18
CA GLY A 223 2.04 -18.25 2.46
C GLY A 223 1.04 -17.43 1.65
N GLU A 224 0.72 -16.22 2.12
CA GLU A 224 -0.22 -15.30 1.45
C GLU A 224 0.15 -15.01 -0.01
N LYS A 225 1.46 -14.96 -0.32
CA LYS A 225 1.95 -14.78 -1.70
C LYS A 225 1.58 -15.94 -2.63
N THR A 226 1.48 -17.16 -2.11
CA THR A 226 1.05 -18.32 -2.88
C THR A 226 -0.45 -18.23 -3.15
N LEU A 227 -1.26 -17.91 -2.14
CA LEU A 227 -2.69 -17.66 -2.31
C LEU A 227 -2.95 -16.54 -3.33
N GLN A 228 -2.18 -15.45 -3.28
CA GLN A 228 -2.25 -14.36 -4.27
C GLN A 228 -1.98 -14.86 -5.70
N ARG A 229 -1.00 -15.76 -5.90
CA ARG A 229 -0.71 -16.34 -7.22
C ARG A 229 -1.83 -17.25 -7.71
N GLU A 230 -2.40 -18.07 -6.85
CA GLU A 230 -3.53 -18.95 -7.22
C GLU A 230 -4.78 -18.15 -7.57
N LEU A 231 -5.12 -17.12 -6.79
CA LEU A 231 -6.23 -16.22 -7.10
C LEU A 231 -6.05 -15.53 -8.45
N VAL A 232 -4.82 -15.13 -8.81
CA VAL A 232 -4.52 -14.59 -10.14
C VAL A 232 -4.64 -15.64 -11.24
N SER A 233 -4.23 -16.90 -10.98
CA SER A 233 -4.43 -18.01 -11.92
C SER A 233 -5.91 -18.25 -12.18
N MET A 234 -6.73 -18.31 -11.12
CA MET A 234 -8.17 -18.54 -11.21
C MET A 234 -8.92 -17.37 -11.88
N MET A 235 -8.42 -16.14 -11.75
CA MET A 235 -8.93 -14.99 -12.52
C MET A 235 -8.63 -15.13 -14.01
N LYS A 236 -7.41 -15.56 -14.37
CA LYS A 236 -7.02 -15.80 -15.76
C LYS A 236 -7.84 -16.94 -16.39
N GLU A 237 -8.20 -17.93 -15.59
CA GLU A 237 -9.06 -19.07 -15.96
C GLU A 237 -10.56 -18.70 -15.96
N ASN A 238 -10.93 -17.43 -15.77
CA ASN A 238 -12.31 -16.92 -15.73
C ASN A 238 -13.23 -17.55 -14.66
N VAL A 239 -12.64 -18.19 -13.64
CA VAL A 239 -13.40 -18.83 -12.55
C VAL A 239 -13.82 -17.81 -11.50
N LEU A 240 -12.98 -16.82 -11.24
CA LEU A 240 -13.21 -15.77 -10.24
C LEU A 240 -13.17 -14.39 -10.89
N TYR A 241 -13.99 -13.47 -10.38
CA TYR A 241 -13.82 -12.04 -10.64
C TYR A 241 -13.41 -11.31 -9.37
N LYS A 242 -12.67 -10.22 -9.58
CA LYS A 242 -12.09 -9.40 -8.52
C LYS A 242 -12.76 -8.04 -8.52
N THR A 243 -13.26 -7.62 -7.37
CA THR A 243 -13.70 -6.24 -7.12
C THR A 243 -12.80 -5.59 -6.06
N GLY A 244 -12.60 -4.28 -6.13
CA GLY A 244 -11.70 -3.54 -5.23
C GLY A 244 -10.22 -3.57 -5.64
N SER A 245 -9.39 -2.83 -4.90
CA SER A 245 -7.98 -2.59 -5.22
C SER A 245 -7.05 -3.11 -4.13
N LYS A 246 -5.88 -3.63 -4.53
CA LYS A 246 -4.79 -4.08 -3.63
C LYS A 246 -5.28 -4.99 -2.48
N ARG A 247 -5.22 -4.51 -1.23
CA ARG A 247 -5.56 -5.29 -0.03
C ARG A 247 -7.06 -5.40 0.23
N TRP A 248 -7.86 -4.54 -0.39
CA TRP A 248 -9.33 -4.56 -0.32
C TRP A 248 -9.94 -5.29 -1.51
N SER A 249 -9.15 -6.16 -2.14
CA SER A 249 -9.63 -7.01 -3.22
C SER A 249 -10.57 -8.06 -2.65
N ARG A 250 -11.79 -8.11 -3.18
CA ARG A 250 -12.78 -9.13 -2.90
C ARG A 250 -12.92 -10.03 -4.13
N TYR A 251 -12.95 -11.33 -3.88
CA TYR A 251 -13.05 -12.36 -4.90
C TYR A 251 -14.43 -13.00 -4.82
N LEU A 252 -15.05 -13.14 -5.99
CA LEU A 252 -16.38 -13.71 -6.16
C LEU A 252 -16.32 -14.77 -7.25
N ILE A 253 -17.12 -15.82 -7.08
CA ILE A 253 -17.27 -16.85 -8.10
C ILE A 253 -18.03 -16.23 -9.28
N LYS A 254 -17.49 -16.36 -10.49
CA LYS A 254 -18.18 -15.92 -11.70
C LYS A 254 -19.32 -16.90 -11.95
N ASP A 255 -20.56 -16.44 -11.78
CA ASP A 255 -21.74 -17.25 -12.08
C ASP A 255 -21.85 -17.43 -13.59
N GLN A 256 -21.73 -18.67 -14.07
CA GLN A 256 -21.82 -19.01 -15.50
C GLN A 256 -23.28 -19.03 -16.01
N THR A 257 -24.27 -18.73 -15.15
CA THR A 257 -25.69 -18.85 -15.52
C THR A 257 -26.29 -17.65 -16.27
N LEU A 258 -25.58 -16.51 -16.37
CA LEU A 258 -26.13 -15.29 -17.01
C LEU A 258 -25.71 -15.07 -18.49
N GLU A 259 -24.89 -15.94 -19.08
CA GLU A 259 -24.48 -15.81 -20.50
C GLU A 259 -25.46 -16.47 -21.49
N ASN A 260 -26.42 -17.29 -21.01
CA ASN A 260 -27.39 -17.99 -21.88
C ASN A 260 -28.73 -17.26 -22.09
N GLN A 261 -28.89 -16.02 -21.61
CA GLN A 261 -30.12 -15.22 -21.83
C GLN A 261 -29.94 -14.03 -22.79
N LYS A 262 -28.79 -13.92 -23.47
CA LYS A 262 -28.56 -12.88 -24.50
C LYS A 262 -28.61 -13.39 -25.95
N ILE A 263 -28.98 -14.65 -26.15
CA ILE A 263 -29.18 -15.23 -27.49
C ILE A 263 -30.43 -16.11 -27.44
N SER A 264 -31.60 -15.47 -27.47
CA SER A 264 -32.86 -16.03 -27.97
C SER A 264 -33.77 -14.88 -28.37
#